data_AF-A0A099ZC54-F1
#
_entry.id   AF-A0A099ZC54-F1
#
_cell.length_a   1.000
_cell.length_b   1.000
_cell.length_c   1.000
_cell.angle_alpha   90.00
_cell.angle_beta   90.00
_cell.angle_gamma   90.00
#
_symmetry.space_group_name_H-M   'P 1'
#
loop_
_entity.id
_entity.type
_entity.pdbx_description
1 polymer ?
#
loop_
_entity_poly.entity_id
_entity_poly.type
_entity_poly.pdbx_seq_one_letter_code
_entity_poly.pdbx_strand_id
1 'polypeptide(L)' 'PTGASLQVKCYGWGRGTIYDYGALTIDGEEYVPFRKYAGKMVLFVNVATY' A
#
# COMPACT_ATOMS: atom_id res chain seq x y z
N PRO A 1 -7.20 10.03 -36.91
CA PRO A 1 -6.39 10.32 -35.70
C PRO A 1 -7.31 10.47 -34.47
N THR A 2 -7.79 9.35 -33.94
CA THR A 2 -8.66 9.31 -32.77
C THR A 2 -7.80 9.11 -31.52
N GLY A 3 -7.62 10.18 -30.76
CA GLY A 3 -6.89 10.16 -29.49
C GLY A 3 -7.67 9.33 -28.47
N ALA A 4 -7.29 8.08 -28.29
CA ALA A 4 -7.85 7.23 -27.25
C ALA A 4 -7.39 7.75 -25.88
N SER A 5 -8.29 8.40 -25.14
CA SER A 5 -8.12 8.63 -23.72
C SER A 5 -8.03 7.27 -23.02
N LEU A 6 -6.89 6.97 -22.38
CA LEU A 6 -6.77 5.83 -21.49
C LEU A 6 -7.75 6.03 -20.32
N GLN A 7 -8.97 5.49 -20.42
CA GLN A 7 -9.89 5.46 -19.30
C GLN A 7 -9.35 4.49 -18.25
N VAL A 8 -8.68 5.03 -17.24
CA VAL A 8 -8.30 4.26 -16.05
C VAL A 8 -9.58 3.95 -15.29
N LYS A 9 -9.96 2.67 -15.21
CA LYS A 9 -11.06 2.22 -14.35
C LYS A 9 -10.57 2.27 -12.90
N CYS A 10 -10.92 3.34 -12.19
CA CYS A 10 -10.68 3.45 -10.75
C CYS A 10 -11.71 2.62 -10.00
N TYR A 11 -11.38 1.37 -9.69
CA TYR A 11 -12.20 0.54 -8.80
C TYR A 11 -12.00 1.03 -7.37
N GLY A 12 -13.03 1.68 -6.81
CA GLY A 12 -12.95 2.46 -5.58
C GLY A 12 -12.47 1.72 -4.34
N TRP A 13 -12.53 0.39 -4.31
CA TRP A 13 -11.98 -0.48 -3.25
C TRP A 13 -11.46 -1.78 -3.88
N GLY A 14 -10.18 -1.80 -4.23
CA GLY A 14 -9.50 -3.01 -4.71
C GLY A 14 -9.03 -3.85 -3.52
N ARG A 15 -9.62 -5.03 -3.32
CA ARG A 15 -8.89 -6.13 -2.66
C ARG A 15 -7.58 -6.37 -3.44
N GLY A 16 -6.51 -6.74 -2.74
CA GLY A 16 -5.19 -6.93 -3.33
C GLY A 16 -4.32 -5.66 -3.32
N THR A 17 -4.64 -4.68 -2.47
CA THR A 17 -3.75 -3.54 -2.21
C THR A 17 -3.02 -3.73 -0.88
N ILE A 18 -2.01 -2.90 -0.62
CA ILE A 18 -1.29 -2.95 0.66
C ILE A 18 -2.20 -2.69 1.88
N TYR A 19 -3.37 -2.07 1.68
CA TYR A 19 -4.31 -1.73 2.75
C TYR A 19 -5.00 -2.95 3.38
N ASP A 20 -4.92 -4.12 2.74
CA ASP A 20 -5.42 -5.39 3.28
C ASP A 20 -4.44 -6.03 4.28
N TYR A 21 -3.26 -5.43 4.47
CA TYR A 21 -2.17 -5.97 5.28
C TYR A 21 -1.72 -4.98 6.37
N GLY A 22 -0.86 -5.46 7.25
CA GLY A 22 -0.22 -4.70 8.30
C GLY A 22 0.95 -5.49 8.88
N ALA A 23 1.72 -4.86 9.75
CA ALA A 23 2.86 -5.46 10.43
C ALA A 23 2.89 -5.04 11.90
N LEU A 24 3.50 -5.87 12.74
CA LEU A 24 3.82 -5.53 14.12
C LEU A 24 5.04 -4.59 14.14
N THR A 25 5.05 -3.61 15.03
CA THR A 25 6.21 -2.76 15.29
C THR A 25 7.38 -3.57 15.85
N ILE A 26 8.59 -3.03 15.76
CA ILE A 26 9.83 -3.73 16.15
C ILE A 26 9.85 -4.12 17.65
N ASP A 27 9.18 -3.34 18.50
CA ASP A 27 9.00 -3.61 19.93
C ASP A 27 7.92 -4.67 20.20
N GLY A 28 7.12 -5.03 19.21
CA GLY A 28 6.05 -6.00 19.31
C GLY A 28 4.75 -5.50 19.94
N GLU A 29 4.65 -4.20 20.26
CA GLU A 29 3.52 -3.66 21.05
C GLU A 29 2.32 -3.22 20.19
N GLU A 30 2.56 -2.72 18.98
CA GLU A 30 1.50 -2.21 18.10
C GLU A 30 1.42 -2.99 16.79
N TYR A 31 0.23 -3.50 16.46
CA TYR A 31 -0.07 -3.94 15.10
C TYR A 31 -0.53 -2.73 14.26
N VAL A 32 0.26 -2.39 13.23
CA VAL A 32 -0.01 -1.24 12.35
C VAL A 32 -0.61 -1.71 11.03
N PRO A 33 -1.92 -1.49 10.79
CA PRO A 33 -2.52 -1.72 9.48
C PRO A 33 -2.02 -0.68 8.46
N PHE A 34 -1.57 -1.12 7.29
CA PHE A 34 -0.98 -0.22 6.30
C PHE A 34 -2.00 0.76 5.69
N ARG A 35 -3.31 0.52 5.87
CA ARG A 35 -4.37 1.49 5.53
C ARG A 35 -4.21 2.85 6.22
N LYS A 36 -3.47 2.90 7.34
CA LYS A 36 -3.08 4.15 8.03
C LYS A 36 -2.25 5.09 7.13
N TYR A 37 -1.61 4.56 6.08
CA TYR A 37 -0.82 5.32 5.11
C TYR A 37 -1.56 5.64 3.81
N ALA A 38 -2.89 5.53 3.78
CA ALA A 38 -3.67 5.85 2.58
C ALA A 38 -3.39 7.26 2.06
N GLY A 39 -3.17 7.37 0.75
CA GLY A 39 -2.82 8.63 0.09
C GLY A 39 -1.35 9.04 0.19
N LYS A 40 -0.47 8.17 0.73
CA LYS A 40 0.98 8.38 0.77
C LYS A 40 1.69 7.38 -0.16
N MET A 41 2.85 7.78 -0.69
CA MET A 41 3.78 6.85 -1.32
C MET A 41 4.52 6.09 -0.23
N VAL A 42 4.52 4.76 -0.30
CA VAL A 42 5.13 3.87 0.70
C VAL A 42 6.20 3.03 0.02
N LEU A 43 7.42 3.03 0.58
CA LEU A 43 8.53 2.20 0.14
C LEU A 43 8.75 1.06 1.14
N PHE A 44 8.64 -0.18 0.68
CA PHE A 44 8.96 -1.36 1.48
C PHE A 44 10.43 -1.74 1.26
N VAL A 45 11.19 -1.83 2.35
CA VAL A 45 12.62 -2.20 2.32
C VAL A 45 12.82 -3.34 3.31
N ASN A 46 13.31 -4.49 2.83
CA ASN A 46 13.80 -5.55 3.71
C ASN A 46 15.21 -5.19 4.19
N VAL A 47 15.46 -5.34 5.50
CA VAL A 47 16.73 -4.98 6.15
C VAL A 47 17.36 -6.20 6.82
N ALA A 48 18.67 -6.17 7.04
CA ALA A 48 19.43 -7.15 7.80
C ALA A 48 20.61 -6.45 8.50
N THR A 49 21.03 -6.95 9.66
CA THR A 49 22.26 -6.53 10.35
C THR A 49 23.39 -7.53 10.06
N TYR A 50 24.63 -7.09 10.23
CA TYR A 50 25.83 -7.94 10.12
C TYR A 50 25.98 -8.88 11.31
#